data_AF-A0A8S3CXM2-F1
#
_entry.id   AF-A0A8S3CXM2-F1
#
_cell.length_a   1.000
_cell.length_b   1.000
_cell.length_c   1.000
_cell.angle_alpha   90.00
_cell.angle_beta   90.00
_cell.angle_gamma   90.00
#
_symmetry.space_group_name_H-M   'P 1'
#
loop_
_entity.id
_entity.type
_entity.pdbx_description
1 polymer ?
#
loop_
_entity_poly.entity_id
_entity_poly.type
_entity_poly.pdbx_seq_one_letter_code
_entity_poly.pdbx_strand_id
1 'polypeptide(L)' 'MIRIDCKTRWNSTFLLIEATIECKQVLMKLFSEKRSFNLRSEQVNRLITVELNNDEWDFLSSLRFVLNPFYHATK' A
#
# COMPACT_ATOMS: atom_id res chain seq x y z
N MET A 1 8.15 -25.19 10.12
CA MET A 1 7.80 -24.27 9.01
C MET A 1 6.44 -23.57 9.17
N ILE A 2 5.43 -24.19 9.80
CA ILE A 2 4.05 -23.63 9.97
C ILE A 2 3.96 -22.35 10.85
N ARG A 3 4.87 -22.15 11.81
CA ARG A 3 4.81 -21.00 12.74
C ARG A 3 5.09 -19.63 12.10
N ILE A 4 5.94 -19.59 11.07
CA ILE A 4 6.32 -18.32 10.40
C ILE A 4 5.15 -17.79 9.56
N ASP A 5 4.41 -18.69 8.91
CA ASP A 5 3.30 -18.37 8.02
C ASP A 5 2.12 -17.71 8.78
N CYS A 6 1.88 -18.13 10.02
CA CYS A 6 0.80 -17.60 10.85
C CYS A 6 1.03 -16.13 11.25
N LYS A 7 2.28 -15.77 11.61
CA LYS A 7 2.64 -14.39 11.99
C LYS A 7 2.52 -13.42 10.81
N THR A 8 2.93 -13.86 9.61
CA THR A 8 2.78 -13.08 8.38
C THR A 8 1.31 -12.90 8.01
N ARG A 9 0.48 -13.93 8.18
CA ARG A 9 -0.96 -13.86 7.91
C ARG A 9 -1.67 -12.85 8.81
N TRP A 10 -1.35 -12.84 10.10
CA TRP A 10 -1.97 -11.93 11.08
C TRP A 10 -1.52 -10.48 10.93
N ASN A 11 -0.34 -10.25 10.36
CA ASN A 11 0.23 -8.91 10.15
C ASN A 11 0.17 -8.43 8.70
N SER A 12 -0.54 -9.15 7.83
CA SER A 12 -0.61 -8.89 6.38
C SER A 12 -1.06 -7.47 6.04
N THR A 13 -2.05 -6.93 6.76
CA THR A 13 -2.50 -5.53 6.58
C THR A 13 -1.42 -4.52 6.92
N PHE A 14 -0.71 -4.70 8.05
CA PHE A 14 0.39 -3.82 8.43
C PHE A 14 1.50 -3.86 7.38
N LEU A 15 1.91 -5.06 6.97
CA LEU A 15 2.95 -5.24 5.95
C LEU A 15 2.57 -4.63 4.60
N LEU A 16 1.29 -4.72 4.22
CA LEU A 16 0.78 -4.07 3.01
C LEU A 16 0.89 -2.55 3.11
N ILE A 17 0.47 -1.96 4.24
CA ILE A 17 0.54 -0.51 4.46
C ILE A 17 1.99 -0.04 4.44
N GLU A 18 2.89 -0.77 5.12
CA GLU A 18 4.33 -0.50 5.15
C GLU A 18 4.90 -0.43 3.73
N ALA A 19 4.69 -1.50 2.94
CA ALA A 19 5.16 -1.58 1.57
C ALA A 19 4.53 -0.51 0.66
N THR A 20 3.25 -0.17 0.89
CA THR A 20 2.56 0.88 0.13
C THR A 20 3.19 2.24 0.37
N ILE A 21 3.52 2.56 1.62
CA ILE A 21 4.19 3.82 2.00
C ILE A 21 5.61 3.87 1.44
N GLU A 22 6.38 2.78 1.54
CA GLU A 22 7.73 2.69 0.97
C GLU A 22 7.72 2.90 -0.56
N CYS A 23 6.71 2.37 -1.25
CA CYS A 23 6.54 2.51 -2.68
C CYS A 23 5.87 3.83 -3.12
N LYS A 24 5.55 4.76 -2.21
CA LYS A 24 4.78 5.99 -2.52
C LYS A 24 5.30 6.73 -3.74
N GLN A 25 6.62 6.99 -3.83
CA GLN A 25 7.20 7.73 -4.95
C GLN A 25 7.03 7.01 -6.30
N VAL A 26 7.20 5.69 -6.30
CA VAL A 26 7.05 4.84 -7.50
C VAL A 26 5.58 4.82 -7.93
N LEU A 27 4.66 4.69 -6.99
CA LEU A 27 3.22 4.71 -7.25
C LEU A 27 2.76 6.08 -7.77
N MET A 28 3.20 7.18 -7.16
CA MET A 28 2.90 8.53 -7.66
C MET A 28 3.41 8.75 -9.09
N LYS A 29 4.60 8.23 -9.41
CA LYS A 29 5.12 8.28 -10.78
C LYS A 29 4.29 7.42 -11.74
N LEU A 30 3.92 6.20 -11.34
CA LEU A 30 3.03 5.35 -12.13
C LEU A 30 1.70 6.05 -12.44
N PHE A 31 1.11 6.72 -11.45
CA PHE A 31 -0.14 7.44 -11.62
C PHE A 31 0.01 8.73 -12.45
N SER A 32 1.13 9.45 -12.37
CA SER A 32 1.35 10.62 -13.23
C SER A 32 1.59 10.22 -14.69
N GLU A 33 2.24 9.09 -14.93
CA GLU A 33 2.58 8.57 -16.25
C GLU A 33 1.55 7.56 -16.79
N LYS A 34 0.41 7.35 -16.12
CA LYS A 34 -0.59 6.31 -16.43
C LYS A 34 -1.07 6.27 -17.89
N ARG A 35 -1.07 7.42 -18.57
CA ARG A 35 -1.46 7.53 -19.99
C ARG A 35 -0.34 7.18 -20.97
N SER A 36 0.91 7.12 -20.51
CA SER A 36 2.11 6.84 -21.30
C SER A 36 2.39 5.35 -21.46
N PHE A 37 1.73 4.48 -20.69
CA PHE A 37 1.98 3.03 -20.67
C PHE A 37 1.23 2.21 -21.73
N ASN A 38 0.73 2.84 -22.80
CA ASN A 38 -0.07 2.16 -23.84
C ASN A 38 -1.22 1.29 -23.28
N LEU A 39 -1.80 1.71 -22.15
CA LEU A 39 -2.88 0.98 -21.48
C LEU A 39 -4.21 1.22 -22.19
N ARG A 40 -5.09 0.21 -22.17
CA ARG A 40 -6.48 0.39 -22.61
C ARG A 40 -7.20 1.37 -21.69
N SER A 41 -8.18 2.11 -22.21
CA SER A 41 -8.96 3.09 -21.43
C SER A 41 -9.59 2.48 -20.17
N GLU A 42 -10.06 1.23 -20.24
CA GLU A 42 -10.59 0.50 -19.08
C GLU A 42 -9.54 0.30 -17.98
N GLN A 43 -8.29 -0.02 -18.34
CA GLN A 43 -7.20 -0.19 -17.39
C GLN A 43 -6.80 1.15 -16.76
N VAL A 44 -6.77 2.22 -17.55
CA VAL A 44 -6.52 3.59 -17.04
C VAL A 44 -7.61 3.99 -16.05
N ASN A 45 -8.88 3.71 -16.35
CA ASN A 45 -9.99 4.02 -15.44
C ASN A 45 -9.87 3.23 -14.12
N ARG A 46 -9.49 1.95 -14.18
CA ARG A 46 -9.21 1.16 -12.98
C ARG A 46 -8.03 1.70 -12.18
N LEU A 47 -6.97 2.18 -12.83
CA LEU A 47 -5.85 2.81 -12.14
C LEU A 47 -6.28 4.11 -11.44
N ILE A 48 -7.10 4.93 -12.09
CA ILE A 48 -7.65 6.16 -11.48
C ILE A 48 -8.45 5.83 -10.22
N THR A 49 -9.21 4.72 -10.21
CA THR A 49 -10.02 4.34 -9.03
C THR A 49 -9.21 3.90 -7.81
N VAL A 50 -7.92 3.59 -7.98
CA VAL A 50 -7.03 3.16 -6.89
C VAL A 50 -5.93 4.19 -6.59
N GLU A 51 -5.97 5.34 -7.27
CA GLU A 51 -5.03 6.43 -7.05
C GLU A 51 -5.38 7.12 -5.73
N LEU A 52 -4.46 7.04 -4.77
CA LEU A 52 -4.63 7.64 -3.46
C LEU A 52 -4.38 9.15 -3.52
N ASN A 53 -5.29 9.91 -2.93
CA ASN A 53 -5.11 11.33 -2.68
C ASN A 53 -4.22 11.59 -1.45
N ASN A 54 -3.88 12.85 -1.18
CA ASN A 54 -2.98 13.22 -0.09
C ASN A 54 -3.53 12.83 1.30
N ASP A 55 -4.82 13.05 1.54
CA ASP A 55 -5.46 12.72 2.82
C ASP A 55 -5.43 11.20 3.07
N GLU A 56 -5.60 10.39 2.03
CA GLU A 56 -5.50 8.93 2.11
C GLU A 56 -4.06 8.48 2.41
N TRP A 57 -3.04 9.13 1.83
CA TRP A 57 -1.64 8.87 2.16
C TRP A 57 -1.30 9.22 3.62
N ASP A 58 -1.83 10.33 4.12
CA ASP A 58 -1.63 10.77 5.50
C ASP A 58 -2.37 9.84 6.48
N PHE A 59 -3.56 9.37 6.09
CA PHE A 59 -4.29 8.34 6.81
C PHE A 59 -3.50 7.04 6.90
N LEU A 60 -2.94 6.53 5.80
CA LEU A 60 -2.11 5.32 5.80
C LEU A 60 -0.87 5.49 6.70
N SER A 61 -0.24 6.67 6.68
CA SER A 61 0.91 6.98 7.53
C SER A 61 0.53 6.97 9.02
N SER A 62 -0.64 7.53 9.35
CA SER A 62 -1.19 7.51 10.70
C SER A 62 -1.54 6.10 11.16
N LEU A 63 -2.16 5.31 10.27
CA LEU A 63 -2.53 3.93 10.54
C LEU A 63 -1.30 3.05 10.77
N ARG A 64 -0.24 3.22 9.96
CA ARG A 64 1.06 2.59 10.19
C ARG A 64 1.58 2.90 11.59
N PHE A 65 1.57 4.16 12.00
CA PHE A 65 2.06 4.57 13.31
C PHE A 65 1.28 3.89 14.45
N VAL A 66 -0.06 3.85 14.35
CA VAL A 66 -0.92 3.18 15.34
C VAL A 66 -0.69 1.67 15.38
N LEU A 67 -0.52 1.03 14.23
CA LEU A 67 -0.37 -0.43 14.13
C LEU A 67 1.03 -0.92 14.50
N ASN A 68 2.07 -0.08 14.34
CA ASN A 68 3.46 -0.43 14.59
C ASN A 68 3.72 -1.09 15.96
N PRO A 69 3.23 -0.56 17.11
CA PRO A 69 3.43 -1.23 18.40
C PRO A 69 2.78 -2.62 18.48
N PHE A 70 1.62 -2.83 17.86
CA PHE A 70 0.93 -4.12 17.84
C PHE A 70 1.65 -5.15 16.96
N TYR A 71 2.19 -4.70 15.82
CA TYR A 71 3.06 -5.51 14.97
C TYR A 71 4.28 -5.99 15.77
N HIS A 72 4.96 -5.09 16.48
CA HIS A 72 6.12 -5.44 17.30
C HIS A 72 5.79 -6.35 18.48
N ALA A 73 4.62 -6.21 19.09
CA ALA A 73 4.17 -7.09 20.18
C ALA A 73 3.86 -8.52 19.73
N THR A 74 3.57 -8.73 18.43
CA THR A 74 3.18 -10.03 17.86
C THR A 74 4.24 -10.66 16.95
N LYS A 75 5.34 -9.93 16.69
CA LYS A 75 6.46 -10.37 15.83
C LYS A 75 7.22 -11.56 16.37
#